data_AF-A0A7A6S3D7-F1
#
_entry.id   AF-A0A7A6S3D7-F1
#
_cell.length_a   1.000
_cell.length_b   1.000
_cell.length_c   1.000
_cell.angle_alpha   90.00
_cell.angle_beta   90.00
_cell.angle_gamma   90.00
#
_symmetry.space_group_name_H-M   'P 1'
#
loop_
_entity.id
_entity.type
_entity.pdbx_description
1 polymer ?
#
loop_
_entity_poly.entity_id
_entity_poly.type
_entity_poly.pdbx_seq_one_letter_code
_entity_poly.pdbx_strand_id
1 'polypeptide(L)'
;EFKRTRSWWKLKDEDSEDGEIIDFEPGDPDSGFANTLGKIVIRLENGVIVRASGIKHKYLDEIWNNKEKYRGRIVEVHCHEKTPDGSLRHPRLKWPRCLRDTEDRIGDKE
;
A
#
# COMPACT_ATOMS: atom_id res chain seq x y z
N GLU A 1 2.23 19.07 -30.58
CA GLU A 1 2.71 18.74 -29.22
C GLU A 1 2.10 17.43 -28.75
N PHE A 2 2.92 16.41 -28.52
CA PHE A 2 2.47 15.13 -27.96
C PHE A 2 2.48 15.20 -26.43
N LYS A 3 1.40 15.72 -25.85
CA LYS A 3 1.24 15.86 -24.39
C LYS A 3 0.02 15.08 -23.91
N ARG A 4 -0.04 14.78 -22.61
CA ARG A 4 -1.24 14.17 -22.00
C ARG A 4 -2.43 15.11 -22.23
N THR A 5 -3.47 14.60 -22.88
CA THR A 5 -4.70 15.35 -23.14
C THR A 5 -5.86 14.72 -22.37
N ARG A 6 -6.84 15.55 -22.00
CA ARG A 6 -8.10 15.08 -21.39
C ARG A 6 -9.02 14.39 -22.40
N SER A 7 -8.66 14.40 -23.69
CA SER A 7 -9.41 13.76 -24.76
C SER A 7 -9.16 12.25 -24.83
N TRP A 8 -8.06 11.76 -24.24
CA TRP A 8 -7.73 10.34 -24.21
C TRP A 8 -7.91 9.77 -22.81
N TRP A 9 -9.01 9.07 -22.61
CA TRP A 9 -9.32 8.36 -21.38
C TRP A 9 -8.80 6.93 -21.45
N LYS A 10 -8.25 6.43 -20.35
CA LYS A 10 -7.85 5.03 -20.20
C LYS A 10 -8.77 4.41 -19.17
N LEU A 11 -9.48 3.37 -19.58
CA LEU A 11 -10.15 2.46 -18.66
C LEU A 11 -9.17 1.35 -18.32
N LYS A 12 -9.05 1.03 -17.04
CA LYS A 12 -8.21 -0.06 -16.53
C LYS A 12 -8.96 -0.74 -15.42
N ASP A 13 -8.74 -2.03 -15.28
CA ASP A 13 -9.29 -2.79 -14.17
C ASP A 13 -8.62 -2.36 -12.86
N GLU A 14 -9.40 -2.44 -11.80
CA GLU A 14 -8.98 -2.26 -10.42
C GLU A 14 -9.40 -3.52 -9.67
N ASP A 15 -8.42 -4.18 -9.07
CA ASP A 15 -8.59 -5.35 -8.22
C ASP A 15 -8.11 -4.98 -6.81
N SER A 16 -8.53 -5.73 -5.80
CA SER A 16 -8.22 -5.48 -4.39
C SER A 16 -7.90 -6.78 -3.70
N GLU A 17 -6.84 -6.78 -2.91
CA GLU A 17 -6.37 -7.92 -2.13
C GLU A 17 -6.05 -7.47 -0.71
N ASP A 18 -6.31 -8.33 0.26
CA ASP A 18 -5.99 -8.06 1.66
C ASP A 18 -4.57 -8.52 1.99
N GLY A 19 -3.90 -7.80 2.88
CA GLY A 19 -2.58 -8.17 3.35
C GLY A 19 -2.20 -7.52 4.68
N GLU A 20 -1.23 -8.12 5.35
CA GLU A 20 -0.71 -7.68 6.64
C GLU A 20 0.50 -6.75 6.46
N ILE A 21 0.55 -5.65 7.21
CA ILE A 21 1.73 -4.77 7.21
C ILE A 21 2.87 -5.40 7.99
N ILE A 22 3.97 -5.73 7.31
CA ILE A 22 5.19 -6.25 7.96
C ILE A 22 6.14 -5.11 8.33
N ASP A 23 6.36 -4.18 7.41
CA ASP A 23 7.45 -3.21 7.49
C ASP A 23 7.16 -1.90 6.73
N PHE A 24 7.97 -0.87 6.98
CA PHE A 24 7.86 0.47 6.42
C PHE A 24 9.21 0.92 5.86
N GLU A 25 9.28 1.13 4.54
CA GLU A 25 10.48 1.65 3.88
C GLU A 25 10.45 3.19 3.87
N PRO A 26 11.58 3.87 4.21
CA PRO A 26 11.69 5.32 4.09
C PRO A 26 11.53 5.78 2.64
N GLY A 27 11.20 7.06 2.47
CA GLY A 27 11.28 7.74 1.19
C GLY A 27 12.68 7.73 0.61
N ASP A 28 12.77 8.01 -0.68
CA ASP A 28 14.05 8.07 -1.40
C ASP A 28 14.96 9.15 -0.77
N PRO A 29 16.23 8.84 -0.46
CA PRO A 29 17.16 9.77 0.18
C PRO A 29 17.44 11.03 -0.65
N ASP A 30 17.29 10.98 -1.97
CA ASP A 30 17.50 12.11 -2.88
C ASP A 30 16.26 13.02 -3.01
N SER A 31 15.14 12.63 -2.39
CA SER A 31 13.89 13.39 -2.39
C SER A 31 13.68 14.07 -1.04
N GLY A 32 12.95 15.21 -1.01
CA GLY A 32 12.60 15.94 0.22
C GLY A 32 11.74 15.15 1.23
N PHE A 33 11.54 13.85 1.01
CA PHE A 33 10.80 12.90 1.84
C PHE A 33 11.71 11.82 2.46
N ALA A 34 13.04 12.02 2.48
CA ALA A 34 14.00 11.06 3.05
C ALA A 34 13.67 10.63 4.50
N ASN A 35 13.07 11.52 5.30
CA ASN A 35 12.66 11.25 6.68
C ASN A 35 11.18 10.88 6.85
N THR A 36 10.50 10.59 5.75
CA THR A 36 9.05 10.37 5.70
C THR A 36 8.77 8.98 5.13
N LEU A 37 7.59 8.44 5.37
CA LEU A 37 7.18 7.15 4.84
C LEU A 37 7.23 7.13 3.30
N GLY A 38 8.00 6.21 2.73
CA GLY A 38 8.08 6.02 1.28
C GLY A 38 7.10 4.96 0.80
N LYS A 39 7.27 3.73 1.30
CA LYS A 39 6.47 2.57 0.91
C LYS A 39 6.14 1.73 2.13
N ILE A 40 4.99 1.06 2.08
CA ILE A 40 4.61 0.07 3.08
C ILE A 40 4.84 -1.31 2.48
N VAL A 41 5.53 -2.16 3.23
CA VAL A 41 5.79 -3.56 2.91
C VAL A 41 4.67 -4.40 3.51
N ILE A 42 3.94 -5.09 2.64
CA ILE A 42 2.72 -5.84 2.99
C ILE A 42 2.91 -7.29 2.57
N ARG A 43 2.50 -8.21 3.45
CA ARG A 43 2.34 -9.62 3.11
C ARG A 43 0.93 -9.88 2.66
N LEU A 44 0.74 -10.40 1.46
CA LEU A 44 -0.55 -10.92 1.04
C LEU A 44 -0.80 -12.29 1.69
N GLU A 45 -2.05 -12.73 1.74
CA GLU A 45 -2.43 -14.08 2.20
C GLU A 45 -1.71 -15.18 1.42
N ASN A 46 -1.43 -14.92 0.14
CA ASN A 46 -0.67 -15.81 -0.74
C ASN A 46 0.83 -15.91 -0.38
N GLY A 47 1.29 -15.27 0.69
CA GLY A 47 2.68 -15.28 1.17
C GLY A 47 3.63 -14.33 0.44
N VAL A 48 3.15 -13.67 -0.63
CA VAL A 48 3.93 -12.72 -1.44
C VAL A 48 4.08 -11.39 -0.72
N ILE A 49 5.29 -10.84 -0.76
CA ILE A 49 5.61 -9.53 -0.20
C ILE A 49 5.47 -8.47 -1.29
N VAL A 50 4.59 -7.50 -1.06
CA VAL A 50 4.34 -6.38 -1.98
C VAL A 50 4.68 -5.05 -1.32
N ARG A 51 5.21 -4.12 -2.11
CA ARG A 51 5.53 -2.76 -1.66
C ARG A 51 4.50 -1.79 -2.22
N ALA A 52 3.60 -1.33 -1.37
CA ALA A 52 2.52 -0.44 -1.79
C ALA A 52 2.87 1.03 -1.56
N SER A 53 2.31 1.89 -2.42
CA SER A 53 2.44 3.34 -2.38
C SER A 53 1.04 4.00 -2.44
N GLY A 54 0.94 5.33 -2.50
CA GLY A 54 -0.35 6.01 -2.71
C GLY A 54 -1.00 6.61 -1.46
N ILE A 55 -0.26 6.70 -0.36
CA ILE A 55 -0.69 7.40 0.85
C ILE A 55 -0.61 8.92 0.61
N LYS A 56 -1.60 9.66 1.13
CA LYS A 56 -1.61 11.13 1.05
C LYS A 56 -0.52 11.70 1.96
N HIS A 57 0.17 12.75 1.52
CA HIS A 57 1.26 13.38 2.27
C HIS A 57 0.93 13.68 3.74
N LYS A 58 -0.30 14.14 4.03
CA LYS A 58 -0.75 14.45 5.39
C LYS A 58 -0.68 13.28 6.40
N TYR A 59 -0.67 12.03 5.93
CA TYR A 59 -0.62 10.84 6.78
C TYR A 59 0.79 10.24 6.88
N LEU A 60 1.72 10.67 6.04
CA LEU A 60 3.03 10.02 5.95
C LEU A 60 3.81 10.18 7.25
N ASP A 61 3.85 11.39 7.82
CA ASP A 61 4.54 11.66 9.08
C ASP A 61 3.86 10.96 10.26
N GLU A 62 2.52 10.87 10.25
CA GLU A 62 1.77 10.18 11.30
C GLU A 62 2.10 8.67 11.32
N ILE A 63 2.08 8.03 10.15
CA ILE A 63 2.38 6.60 10.03
C ILE A 63 3.87 6.34 10.30
N TRP A 64 4.76 7.23 9.86
CA TRP A 64 6.19 7.12 10.11
C TRP A 64 6.56 7.24 11.59
N ASN A 65 5.88 8.12 12.33
CA ASN A 65 6.08 8.24 13.79
C ASN A 65 5.39 7.12 14.58
N ASN A 66 4.31 6.52 14.05
CA ASN A 66 3.52 5.49 14.72
C ASN A 66 3.63 4.10 14.07
N LYS A 67 4.80 3.72 13.54
CA LYS A 67 5.00 2.45 12.82
C LYS A 67 4.51 1.22 13.60
N GLU A 68 4.85 1.14 14.89
CA GLU A 68 4.48 0.02 15.75
C GLU A 68 2.96 -0.14 15.92
N LYS A 69 2.19 0.95 15.82
CA LYS A 69 0.73 0.91 15.90
C LYS A 69 0.10 0.23 14.67
N TYR A 70 0.75 0.39 13.53
CA TYR A 70 0.26 -0.04 12.22
C TYR A 70 0.87 -1.36 11.76
N ARG A 71 1.99 -1.77 12.35
CA ARG A 71 2.60 -3.08 12.12
C ARG A 71 1.65 -4.21 12.54
N GLY A 72 1.51 -5.22 11.69
CA GLY A 72 0.61 -6.36 11.91
C GLY A 72 -0.87 -6.07 11.63
N ARG A 73 -1.23 -4.86 11.19
CA ARG A 73 -2.61 -4.57 10.79
C ARG A 73 -2.89 -5.08 9.38
N ILE A 74 -4.14 -5.46 9.15
CA ILE A 74 -4.64 -5.87 7.83
C ILE A 74 -5.05 -4.63 7.04
N VAL A 75 -4.59 -4.56 5.80
CA VAL A 75 -4.92 -3.52 4.85
C VAL A 75 -5.36 -4.07 3.51
N GLU A 76 -6.32 -3.39 2.91
CA GLU A 76 -6.75 -3.63 1.53
C GLU A 76 -5.81 -2.89 0.56
N VAL A 77 -5.13 -3.67 -0.27
CA VAL A 77 -4.22 -3.20 -1.33
C VAL A 77 -4.94 -3.25 -2.67
N HIS A 78 -5.13 -2.09 -3.29
CA HIS A 78 -5.64 -2.03 -4.65
C HIS A 78 -4.52 -2.22 -5.66
N CYS A 79 -4.78 -2.97 -6.71
CA CYS A 79 -3.85 -3.19 -7.80
C CYS A 79 -4.58 -3.11 -9.15
N HIS A 80 -3.81 -3.05 -10.23
CA HIS A 80 -4.37 -3.07 -11.58
C HIS A 80 -4.50 -4.49 -12.13
N GLU A 81 -3.65 -5.41 -11.67
CA GLU A 81 -3.57 -6.77 -12.17
C GLU A 81 -2.76 -7.62 -11.18
N LYS A 82 -3.16 -8.88 -11.02
CA LYS A 82 -2.40 -9.90 -10.29
C LYS A 82 -1.49 -10.62 -11.29
N THR A 83 -0.19 -10.55 -11.04
CA THR A 83 0.80 -11.28 -11.83
C THR A 83 0.67 -12.77 -11.50
N PRO A 84 0.97 -13.72 -12.42
CA PRO A 84 0.91 -15.15 -12.13
C PRO A 84 1.78 -15.58 -10.93
N ASP A 85 2.89 -14.86 -10.69
CA ASP A 85 3.75 -15.03 -9.51
C ASP A 85 3.12 -14.50 -8.19
N GLY A 86 1.88 -13.97 -8.23
CA GLY A 86 1.18 -13.42 -7.07
C GLY A 86 1.60 -11.99 -6.69
N SER A 87 2.53 -11.37 -7.42
CA SER A 87 2.85 -9.95 -7.24
C SER A 87 1.74 -9.05 -7.80
N LEU A 88 1.53 -7.90 -7.17
CA LEU A 88 0.53 -6.93 -7.60
C LEU A 88 1.14 -5.88 -8.53
N ARG A 89 0.46 -5.57 -9.63
CA ARG A 89 0.88 -4.51 -10.54
C ARG A 89 0.32 -3.16 -10.08
N HIS A 90 1.23 -2.22 -9.80
CA HIS A 90 0.91 -0.91 -9.23
C HIS A 90 0.09 -0.97 -7.92
N PRO A 91 0.60 -1.63 -6.87
CA PRO A 91 -0.09 -1.72 -5.59
C PRO A 91 -0.24 -0.34 -4.95
N ARG A 92 -1.47 -0.01 -4.55
CA ARG A 92 -1.87 1.27 -4.00
C ARG A 92 -2.71 1.10 -2.74
N LEU A 93 -2.40 1.90 -1.73
CA LEU A 93 -3.18 1.99 -0.50
C LEU A 93 -4.08 3.21 -0.52
N LYS A 94 -5.38 3.00 -0.30
CA LYS A 94 -6.36 4.08 -0.15
C LYS A 94 -6.55 4.45 1.32
N TRP A 95 -5.53 5.08 1.93
CA TRP A 95 -5.58 5.47 3.35
C TRP A 95 -6.62 6.56 3.66
N PRO A 96 -7.34 6.53 4.81
CA PRO A 96 -7.34 5.48 5.84
C PRO A 96 -8.31 4.33 5.56
N ARG A 97 -9.11 4.40 4.50
CA ARG A 97 -10.16 3.42 4.17
C ARG A 97 -9.62 2.00 3.94
N CYS A 98 -8.35 1.87 3.54
CA CYS A 98 -7.71 0.59 3.38
C CYS A 98 -7.49 -0.14 4.71
N LEU A 99 -7.55 0.53 5.87
CA LEU A 99 -7.50 -0.15 7.17
C LEU A 99 -8.80 -0.92 7.35
N ARG A 100 -8.70 -2.25 7.40
CA ARG A 100 -9.78 -3.08 7.90
C ARG A 100 -9.61 -3.14 9.42
N ASP A 101 -10.16 -2.14 10.10
CA ASP A 101 -10.13 -1.98 11.57
C ASP A 101 -11.00 -3.06 12.25
N THR A 102 -10.54 -4.30 12.19
CA THR A 102 -10.81 -5.31 13.21
C THR A 102 -9.54 -5.45 14.02
N GLU A 103 -9.65 -5.40 15.34
CA GLU A 103 -8.54 -5.62 16.27
C GLU A 103 -7.94 -7.04 16.17
N ASP A 104 -8.51 -7.89 15.32
CA ASP A 104 -8.06 -9.24 15.01
C ASP A 104 -6.77 -9.28 14.18
N ARG A 105 -5.76 -9.96 14.74
CA ARG A 105 -4.61 -10.45 13.99
C ARG A 105 -4.98 -11.70 13.21
N ILE A 106 -4.31 -11.95 12.08
CA ILE A 106 -4.37 -13.25 11.41
C ILE A 106 -3.75 -14.29 12.37
N GLY A 107 -4.60 -15.06 13.05
CA GLY A 107 -4.20 -16.08 14.02
C GLY A 107 -4.96 -16.10 15.35
N ASP A 108 -5.78 -15.09 15.65
CA ASP A 108 -6.58 -15.04 16.90
C ASP A 108 -7.90 -15.87 16.83
N LYS A 109 -8.07 -16.70 15.80
CA LYS A 109 -9.14 -17.71 15.72
C LYS A 109 -8.57 -19.11 16.02
N GLU A 110 -8.24 -19.34 17.29
CA GLU A 110 -8.21 -20.68 17.90
C GLU A 110 -9.17 -20.74 19.09
#